data_AF-A0A9D6SG80-F1
#
_entry.id   AF-A0A9D6SG80-F1
#
_cell.length_a   1.000
_cell.length_b   1.000
_cell.length_c   1.000
_cell.angle_alpha   90.00
_cell.angle_beta   90.00
_cell.angle_gamma   90.00
#
_symmetry.space_group_name_H-M   'P 1'
#
loop_
_entity.id
_entity.type
_entity.pdbx_description
1 polymer ?
#
loop_
_entity_poly.entity_id
_entity_poly.type
_entity_poly.pdbx_seq_one_letter_code
_entity_poly.pdbx_strand_id
1 'polypeptide(L)'
;HKLGRQNLAAFYIRLKTLLAHQQQVSDEANEDQCESPITPSQRFEDRMSESLVGAWQAFESRVAESHRDSQSSVIHGVRIAAKRLRYLVEVLHEFGVAGSAETLAWLRGLQELLGDWHDLDVLEQMLVEMVARPAYLRENLNVAMEVEKLIFKNRTNKGKFRELYFRKTLEGADYQKVRKWAEGLELKIDN
;
A
#
# COMPACT_ATOMS: atom_id res chain seq x y z
N HIS A 1 28.82 -14.35 13.23
CA HIS A 1 27.75 -14.87 12.35
C HIS A 1 28.10 -14.65 10.88
N LYS A 2 28.52 -15.71 10.17
CA LYS A 2 28.99 -15.71 8.77
C LYS A 2 27.90 -16.06 7.73
N LEU A 3 26.63 -16.19 8.15
CA LEU A 3 25.50 -16.65 7.31
C LEU A 3 24.80 -15.57 6.45
N GLY A 4 25.08 -14.27 6.67
CA GLY A 4 24.41 -13.20 5.91
C GLY A 4 24.99 -12.89 4.52
N ARG A 5 26.21 -13.35 4.21
CA ARG A 5 26.93 -12.97 2.96
C ARG A 5 26.88 -14.04 1.84
N GLN A 6 26.47 -15.27 2.13
CA GLN A 6 26.35 -16.35 1.14
C GLN A 6 24.93 -16.51 0.55
N ASN A 7 23.89 -16.00 1.23
CA ASN A 7 22.49 -16.08 0.77
C ASN A 7 22.06 -14.93 -0.18
N LEU A 8 22.77 -13.81 -0.16
CA LEU A 8 22.44 -12.60 -0.93
C LEU A 8 22.97 -12.61 -2.38
N ALA A 9 24.05 -13.35 -2.67
CA ALA A 9 24.63 -13.43 -4.00
C ALA A 9 23.85 -14.35 -4.97
N ALA A 10 23.16 -15.38 -4.45
CA ALA A 10 22.30 -16.29 -5.23
C ALA A 10 20.90 -15.71 -5.50
N PHE A 11 20.39 -14.89 -4.57
CA PHE A 11 19.22 -14.01 -4.71
C PHE A 11 19.43 -12.94 -5.80
N TYR A 12 20.68 -12.45 -5.92
CA TYR A 12 21.13 -11.42 -6.85
C TYR A 12 21.29 -11.89 -8.32
N ILE A 13 21.46 -13.18 -8.60
CA ILE A 13 21.47 -13.72 -9.98
C ILE A 13 20.04 -13.98 -10.48
N ARG A 14 19.08 -14.24 -9.57
CA ARG A 14 17.69 -14.59 -9.90
C ARG A 14 16.84 -13.42 -10.36
N LEU A 15 16.99 -12.27 -9.71
CA LEU A 15 16.42 -11.02 -10.23
C LEU A 15 17.06 -10.61 -11.56
N LYS A 16 18.35 -10.91 -11.73
CA LYS A 16 19.12 -10.53 -12.92
C LYS A 16 18.60 -11.21 -14.20
N THR A 17 18.02 -12.41 -14.10
CA THR A 17 17.34 -13.09 -15.22
C THR A 17 15.93 -12.54 -15.47
N LEU A 18 15.19 -12.20 -14.41
CA LEU A 18 13.84 -11.61 -14.48
C LEU A 18 13.81 -10.23 -15.14
N LEU A 19 14.93 -9.50 -15.12
CA LEU A 19 15.09 -8.21 -15.81
C LEU A 19 15.85 -8.34 -17.16
N ALA A 20 16.54 -9.45 -17.43
CA ALA A 20 17.28 -9.65 -18.68
C ALA A 20 16.40 -10.07 -19.88
N HIS A 21 15.21 -10.65 -19.68
CA HIS A 21 14.25 -10.91 -20.76
C HIS A 21 13.48 -9.65 -21.23
N GLN A 22 13.78 -8.47 -20.68
CA GLN A 22 13.44 -7.19 -21.32
C GLN A 22 14.46 -6.76 -22.40
N GLN A 23 15.48 -7.59 -22.72
CA GLN A 23 16.63 -7.20 -23.56
C GLN A 23 16.65 -7.79 -25.00
N GLN A 24 15.89 -8.83 -25.38
CA GLN A 24 15.91 -9.36 -26.77
C GLN A 24 14.75 -8.81 -27.61
N VAL A 25 14.96 -7.60 -28.12
CA VAL A 25 14.50 -7.22 -29.45
C VAL A 25 15.39 -7.97 -30.45
N SER A 26 14.76 -8.66 -31.40
CA SER A 26 15.31 -9.26 -32.64
C SER A 26 15.93 -10.67 -32.59
N ASP A 27 15.49 -11.50 -33.55
CA ASP A 27 16.27 -12.50 -34.28
C ASP A 27 16.26 -14.00 -33.86
N GLU A 28 15.56 -14.77 -34.69
CA GLU A 28 15.96 -16.05 -35.30
C GLU A 28 15.69 -17.42 -34.62
N ALA A 29 14.71 -18.10 -35.22
CA ALA A 29 14.70 -19.51 -35.67
C ALA A 29 14.87 -20.69 -34.68
N ASN A 30 13.74 -21.39 -34.52
CA ASN A 30 13.52 -22.85 -34.59
C ASN A 30 14.12 -23.81 -33.53
N GLU A 31 13.28 -24.83 -33.29
CA GLU A 31 13.54 -26.18 -32.74
C GLU A 31 13.39 -26.44 -31.23
N ASP A 32 12.27 -27.12 -30.94
CA ASP A 32 12.11 -28.32 -30.11
C ASP A 32 12.25 -28.15 -28.59
N GLN A 33 11.13 -28.18 -27.85
CA GLN A 33 11.17 -28.18 -26.38
C GLN A 33 10.16 -29.14 -25.73
N CYS A 34 10.75 -30.18 -25.13
CA CYS A 34 10.18 -31.03 -24.10
C CYS A 34 10.01 -30.20 -22.81
N GLU A 35 8.80 -30.16 -22.24
CA GLU A 35 8.47 -29.38 -21.04
C GLU A 35 9.38 -29.76 -19.85
N SER A 36 10.21 -28.81 -19.40
CA SER A 36 11.05 -28.98 -18.22
C SER A 36 10.27 -28.71 -16.92
N PRO A 37 10.51 -29.45 -15.82
CA PRO A 37 9.75 -29.30 -14.58
C PRO A 37 10.04 -27.96 -13.87
N ILE A 38 8.97 -27.24 -13.50
CA ILE A 38 9.00 -25.93 -12.80
C ILE A 38 9.86 -26.01 -11.53
N THR A 39 10.84 -25.12 -11.43
CA THR A 39 11.76 -25.05 -10.29
C THR A 39 11.10 -24.42 -9.05
N PRO A 40 11.54 -24.73 -7.81
CA PRO A 40 11.01 -24.13 -6.57
C PRO A 40 11.03 -22.61 -6.50
N SER A 41 11.74 -21.95 -7.41
CA SER A 41 11.95 -20.50 -7.38
C SER A 41 11.18 -19.76 -8.46
N GLN A 42 10.89 -20.40 -9.59
CA GLN A 42 9.79 -19.97 -10.45
C GLN A 42 8.48 -19.95 -9.65
N ARG A 43 8.18 -21.01 -8.89
CA ARG A 43 7.02 -21.01 -7.97
C ARG A 43 7.02 -19.89 -6.93
N PHE A 44 8.19 -19.41 -6.52
CA PHE A 44 8.28 -18.29 -5.57
C PHE A 44 8.04 -16.95 -6.28
N GLU A 45 8.61 -16.78 -7.47
CA GLU A 45 8.43 -15.60 -8.32
C GLU A 45 6.97 -15.44 -8.76
N ASP A 46 6.33 -16.51 -9.20
CA ASP A 46 4.90 -16.54 -9.57
C ASP A 46 4.04 -16.12 -8.38
N ARG A 47 4.24 -16.76 -7.22
CA ARG A 47 3.48 -16.44 -6.00
C ARG A 47 3.71 -15.01 -5.49
N MET A 48 4.93 -14.48 -5.62
CA MET A 48 5.24 -13.11 -5.24
C MET A 48 4.54 -12.12 -6.18
N SER A 49 4.52 -12.43 -7.48
CA SER A 49 3.88 -11.61 -8.50
C SER A 49 2.36 -11.64 -8.34
N GLU A 50 1.75 -12.82 -8.20
CA GLU A 50 0.32 -12.99 -7.87
C GLU A 50 -0.06 -12.25 -6.58
N SER A 51 0.77 -12.36 -5.53
CA SER A 51 0.52 -11.66 -4.26
C SER A 51 0.58 -10.15 -4.42
N LEU A 52 1.50 -9.63 -5.24
CA LEU A 52 1.60 -8.20 -5.52
C LEU A 52 0.39 -7.69 -6.29
N VAL A 53 0.00 -8.40 -7.35
CA VAL A 53 -1.17 -8.07 -8.17
C VAL A 53 -2.44 -8.08 -7.34
N GLY A 54 -2.67 -9.15 -6.57
CA GLY A 54 -3.80 -9.21 -5.66
C GLY A 54 -3.80 -8.09 -4.61
N ALA A 55 -2.63 -7.73 -4.07
CA ALA A 55 -2.51 -6.61 -3.13
C ALA A 55 -2.75 -5.25 -3.78
N TRP A 56 -2.30 -5.06 -5.03
CA TRP A 56 -2.53 -3.86 -5.82
C TRP A 56 -4.02 -3.68 -6.13
N GLN A 57 -4.67 -4.71 -6.67
CA GLN A 57 -6.10 -4.67 -6.99
C GLN A 57 -6.96 -4.46 -5.75
N ALA A 58 -6.61 -5.11 -4.62
CA ALA A 58 -7.29 -4.87 -3.35
C ALA A 58 -7.10 -3.42 -2.88
N PHE A 59 -5.92 -2.85 -3.04
CA PHE A 59 -5.65 -1.45 -2.72
C PHE A 59 -6.45 -0.50 -3.62
N GLU A 60 -6.40 -0.67 -4.94
CA GLU A 60 -7.14 0.17 -5.89
C GLU A 60 -8.66 0.10 -5.64
N SER A 61 -9.20 -1.10 -5.39
CA SER A 61 -10.61 -1.29 -5.05
C SER A 61 -11.02 -0.51 -3.80
N ARG A 62 -10.20 -0.54 -2.74
CA ARG A 62 -10.46 0.25 -1.52
C ARG A 62 -10.34 1.74 -1.75
N VAL A 63 -9.37 2.18 -2.54
CA VAL A 63 -9.26 3.61 -2.92
C VAL A 63 -10.51 4.05 -3.67
N ALA A 64 -10.95 3.28 -4.67
CA ALA A 64 -12.17 3.57 -5.43
C ALA A 64 -13.42 3.59 -4.56
N GLU A 65 -13.55 2.64 -3.61
CA GLU A 65 -14.63 2.61 -2.61
C GLU A 65 -14.61 3.88 -1.75
N SER A 66 -13.43 4.28 -1.26
CA SER A 66 -13.27 5.45 -0.39
C SER A 66 -13.64 6.79 -1.02
N HIS A 67 -13.62 6.87 -2.36
CA HIS A 67 -14.06 8.05 -3.10
C HIS A 67 -15.58 8.16 -3.17
N ARG A 68 -16.29 7.04 -3.11
CA ARG A 68 -17.76 7.00 -3.08
C ARG A 68 -18.29 7.07 -1.65
N ASP A 69 -17.57 6.48 -0.72
CA ASP A 69 -17.92 6.45 0.70
C ASP A 69 -16.73 6.85 1.58
N SER A 70 -16.91 7.95 2.32
CA SER A 70 -15.89 8.48 3.23
C SER A 70 -16.09 8.08 4.69
N GLN A 71 -16.89 7.03 4.97
CA GLN A 71 -16.97 6.43 6.30
C GLN A 71 -15.58 6.03 6.84
N SER A 72 -15.42 6.11 8.16
CA SER A 72 -14.14 5.82 8.81
C SER A 72 -13.64 4.40 8.53
N SER A 73 -14.54 3.41 8.56
CA SER A 73 -14.22 2.01 8.27
C SER A 73 -13.68 1.81 6.84
N VAL A 74 -14.19 2.57 5.87
CA VAL A 74 -13.75 2.49 4.47
C VAL A 74 -12.35 3.05 4.31
N ILE A 75 -12.08 4.24 4.87
CA ILE A 75 -10.74 4.86 4.86
C ILE A 75 -9.73 3.99 5.62
N HIS A 76 -10.14 3.40 6.74
CA HIS A 76 -9.32 2.43 7.47
C HIS A 76 -8.97 1.21 6.61
N GLY A 77 -9.90 0.73 5.78
CA GLY A 77 -9.68 -0.33 4.80
C GLY A 77 -8.56 0.01 3.80
N VAL A 78 -8.51 1.25 3.30
CA VAL A 78 -7.42 1.73 2.43
C VAL A 78 -6.09 1.65 3.14
N ARG A 79 -6.01 2.09 4.39
CA ARG A 79 -4.78 2.07 5.20
C ARG A 79 -4.23 0.65 5.37
N ILE A 80 -5.11 -0.33 5.61
CA ILE A 80 -4.71 -1.75 5.71
C ILE A 80 -4.17 -2.25 4.37
N ALA A 81 -4.87 -1.98 3.27
CA ALA A 81 -4.46 -2.40 1.93
C ALA A 81 -3.11 -1.77 1.53
N ALA A 82 -2.92 -0.47 1.77
CA ALA A 82 -1.66 0.24 1.54
C ALA A 82 -0.50 -0.36 2.34
N LYS A 83 -0.73 -0.80 3.58
CA LYS A 83 0.28 -1.46 4.41
C LYS A 83 0.71 -2.81 3.85
N ARG A 84 -0.27 -3.61 3.40
CA ARG A 84 0.01 -4.91 2.76
C ARG A 84 0.81 -4.73 1.48
N LEU A 85 0.37 -3.81 0.62
CA LEU A 85 1.07 -3.47 -0.62
C LEU A 85 2.49 -2.98 -0.34
N ARG A 86 2.68 -2.07 0.64
CA ARG A 86 4.01 -1.59 1.02
C ARG A 86 4.96 -2.73 1.39
N TYR A 87 4.52 -3.69 2.21
CA TYR A 87 5.39 -4.80 2.61
C TYR A 87 5.87 -5.64 1.43
N LEU A 88 5.01 -5.86 0.43
CA LEU A 88 5.41 -6.55 -0.79
C LEU A 88 6.38 -5.71 -1.62
N VAL A 89 6.13 -4.41 -1.74
CA VAL A 89 7.04 -3.48 -2.45
C VAL A 89 8.38 -3.35 -1.73
N GLU A 90 8.43 -3.41 -0.40
CA GLU A 90 9.69 -3.44 0.37
C GLU A 90 10.52 -4.66 0.03
N VAL A 91 9.88 -5.83 -0.08
CA VAL A 91 10.54 -7.04 -0.54
C VAL A 91 11.10 -6.84 -1.96
N LEU A 92 10.29 -6.36 -2.91
CA LEU A 92 10.76 -6.06 -4.27
C LEU A 92 11.87 -5.01 -4.33
N HIS A 93 11.87 -4.08 -3.38
CA HIS A 93 12.92 -3.08 -3.24
C HIS A 93 14.25 -3.70 -2.80
N GLU A 94 14.23 -4.61 -1.82
CA GLU A 94 15.42 -5.39 -1.43
C GLU A 94 15.97 -6.22 -2.59
N PHE A 95 15.09 -6.63 -3.50
CA PHE A 95 15.50 -7.28 -4.73
C PHE A 95 16.12 -6.30 -5.74
N GLY A 96 15.74 -5.02 -5.76
CA GLY A 96 16.22 -4.04 -6.75
C GLY A 96 15.34 -3.93 -7.99
N VAL A 97 14.04 -4.26 -7.88
CA VAL A 97 13.07 -4.06 -8.96
C VAL A 97 12.97 -2.56 -9.29
N ALA A 98 13.14 -2.20 -10.56
CA ALA A 98 13.02 -0.81 -11.00
C ALA A 98 11.63 -0.23 -10.68
N GLY A 99 11.58 1.03 -10.23
CA GLY A 99 10.32 1.69 -9.83
C GLY A 99 9.83 1.34 -8.42
N SER A 100 10.42 0.34 -7.75
CA SER A 100 10.02 -0.06 -6.39
C SER A 100 10.30 1.03 -5.35
N ALA A 101 11.39 1.80 -5.51
CA ALA A 101 11.78 2.85 -4.57
C ALA A 101 10.79 4.02 -4.58
N GLU A 102 10.38 4.45 -5.76
CA GLU A 102 9.39 5.51 -5.99
C GLU A 102 8.02 5.09 -5.47
N THR A 103 7.62 3.85 -5.77
CA THR A 103 6.37 3.28 -5.26
C THR A 103 6.38 3.19 -3.74
N LEU A 104 7.48 2.74 -3.15
CA LEU A 104 7.65 2.66 -1.70
C LEU A 104 7.58 4.03 -1.03
N ALA A 105 8.24 5.04 -1.60
CA ALA A 105 8.18 6.42 -1.12
C ALA A 105 6.75 6.97 -1.18
N TRP A 106 6.04 6.73 -2.29
CA TRP A 106 4.65 7.16 -2.43
C TRP A 106 3.72 6.49 -1.41
N LEU A 107 3.88 5.18 -1.19
CA LEU A 107 3.10 4.40 -0.22
C LEU A 107 3.37 4.86 1.22
N ARG A 108 4.62 5.16 1.57
CA ARG A 108 4.97 5.72 2.89
C ARG A 108 4.28 7.06 3.14
N GLY A 109 4.37 7.99 2.20
CA GLY A 109 3.67 9.27 2.31
C GLY A 109 2.14 9.14 2.35
N LEU A 110 1.57 8.16 1.63
CA LEU A 110 0.14 7.86 1.74
C LEU A 110 -0.22 7.33 3.14
N GLN A 111 0.60 6.45 3.70
CA GLN A 111 0.36 5.87 5.01
C GLN A 111 0.55 6.84 6.17
N GLU A 112 1.49 7.78 6.07
CA GLU A 112 1.64 8.89 7.02
C GLU A 112 0.33 9.70 7.06
N LEU A 113 -0.14 10.12 5.89
CA LEU A 113 -1.38 10.88 5.76
C LEU A 113 -2.61 10.14 6.31
N LEU A 114 -2.76 8.85 5.98
CA LEU A 114 -3.84 8.01 6.50
C LEU A 114 -3.67 7.68 7.99
N GLY A 115 -2.43 7.70 8.50
CA GLY A 115 -2.09 7.56 9.91
C GLY A 115 -2.58 8.77 10.71
N ASP A 116 -2.18 9.98 10.30
CA ASP A 116 -2.62 11.22 10.94
C ASP A 116 -4.15 11.34 10.97
N TRP A 117 -4.81 11.00 9.86
CA TRP A 117 -6.27 10.96 9.79
C TRP A 117 -6.88 9.96 10.79
N HIS A 118 -6.28 8.77 10.92
CA HIS A 118 -6.79 7.71 11.80
C HIS A 118 -6.57 8.02 13.28
N ASP A 119 -5.44 8.62 13.64
CA ASP A 119 -5.16 9.02 15.03
C ASP A 119 -6.19 10.05 15.51
N LEU A 120 -6.57 10.98 14.62
CA LEU A 120 -7.66 11.92 14.85
C LEU A 120 -9.02 11.22 14.99
N ASP A 121 -9.30 10.18 14.20
CA ASP A 121 -10.53 9.38 14.30
C ASP A 121 -10.63 8.65 15.65
N VAL A 122 -9.54 7.99 16.07
CA VAL A 122 -9.48 7.30 17.36
C VAL A 122 -9.62 8.29 18.52
N LEU A 123 -8.94 9.44 18.45
CA LEU A 123 -9.09 10.51 19.45
C LEU A 123 -10.54 10.99 19.55
N GLU A 124 -11.21 11.21 18.42
CA GLU A 124 -12.62 11.61 18.40
C GLU A 124 -13.50 10.56 19.10
N GLN A 125 -13.33 9.27 18.79
CA GLN A 125 -14.09 8.18 19.41
C GLN A 125 -13.89 8.17 20.94
N MET A 126 -12.64 8.24 21.41
CA MET A 126 -12.33 8.26 22.84
C MET A 126 -12.97 9.46 23.56
N LEU A 127 -12.95 10.65 22.94
CA LEU A 127 -13.56 11.85 23.51
C LEU A 127 -15.09 11.74 23.56
N VAL A 128 -15.72 11.21 22.51
CA VAL A 128 -17.17 10.96 22.45
C VAL A 128 -17.59 9.95 23.52
N GLU A 129 -16.87 8.84 23.64
CA GLU A 129 -17.15 7.82 24.66
C GLU A 129 -17.00 8.36 26.08
N MET A 130 -16.06 9.28 26.32
CA MET A 130 -15.89 9.92 27.61
C MET A 130 -17.09 10.81 27.96
N VAL A 131 -17.52 11.70 27.05
CA VAL A 131 -18.64 12.63 27.31
C VAL A 131 -20.00 11.94 27.32
N ALA A 132 -20.13 10.79 26.64
CA ALA A 132 -21.34 9.98 26.65
C ALA A 132 -21.62 9.29 28.00
N ARG A 133 -20.65 9.26 28.93
CA ARG A 133 -20.84 8.66 30.26
C ARG A 133 -21.67 9.58 31.15
N PRO A 134 -22.86 9.15 31.63
CA PRO A 134 -23.75 10.03 32.40
C PRO A 134 -23.14 10.58 33.69
N ALA A 135 -22.35 9.76 34.40
CA ALA A 135 -21.66 10.19 35.62
C ALA A 135 -20.62 11.29 35.33
N TYR A 136 -19.78 11.08 34.31
CA TYR A 136 -18.78 12.05 33.90
C TYR A 136 -19.43 13.38 33.48
N LEU A 137 -20.46 13.33 32.64
CA LEU A 137 -21.14 14.53 32.14
C LEU A 137 -21.80 15.34 33.28
N ARG A 138 -22.43 14.66 34.25
CA ARG A 138 -23.06 15.31 35.40
C ARG A 138 -22.04 16.01 36.29
N GLU A 139 -20.86 15.42 36.47
CA GLU A 139 -19.80 15.94 37.33
C GLU A 139 -18.92 16.98 36.63
N ASN A 140 -18.79 16.92 35.30
CA ASN A 140 -17.77 17.64 34.54
C ASN A 140 -18.35 18.42 33.35
N LEU A 141 -19.54 19.01 33.47
CA LEU A 141 -20.24 19.69 32.37
C LEU A 141 -19.36 20.74 31.63
N ASN A 142 -18.65 21.59 32.38
CA ASN A 142 -17.77 22.61 31.78
C ASN A 142 -16.65 21.98 30.94
N VAL A 143 -16.07 20.86 31.41
CA VAL A 143 -15.03 20.13 30.67
C VAL A 143 -15.62 19.46 29.45
N ALA A 144 -16.82 18.88 29.56
CA ALA A 144 -17.52 18.28 28.43
C ALA A 144 -17.77 19.30 27.29
N MET A 145 -18.15 20.54 27.62
CA MET A 145 -18.30 21.62 26.64
C MET A 145 -16.99 21.96 25.91
N GLU A 146 -15.86 21.99 26.61
CA GLU A 146 -14.55 22.19 25.97
C GLU A 146 -14.12 20.99 25.12
N VAL A 147 -14.44 19.77 25.55
CA VAL A 147 -14.21 18.55 24.77
C VAL A 147 -15.03 18.55 23.48
N GLU A 148 -16.28 19.01 23.51
CA GLU A 148 -17.09 19.17 22.29
C GLU A 148 -16.43 20.12 21.29
N LYS A 149 -15.93 21.28 21.74
CA LYS A 149 -15.16 22.20 20.88
C LYS A 149 -13.93 21.54 20.28
N LEU A 150 -13.22 20.73 21.07
CA LEU A 150 -12.08 19.95 20.59
C LEU A 150 -12.49 18.91 19.53
N ILE A 151 -13.61 18.21 19.73
CA ILE A 151 -14.19 17.28 18.74
C ILE A 151 -14.49 18.01 17.43
N PHE A 152 -15.10 19.20 17.47
CA PHE A 152 -15.34 20.00 16.27
C PHE A 152 -14.05 20.35 15.53
N LYS A 153 -13.02 20.84 16.24
CA LYS A 153 -11.71 21.14 15.64
C LYS A 153 -11.06 19.90 15.03
N ASN A 154 -11.19 18.75 15.71
CA ASN A 154 -10.69 17.48 15.24
C ASN A 154 -11.35 17.08 13.91
N ARG A 155 -12.69 17.16 13.82
CA ARG A 155 -13.44 16.91 12.58
C ARG A 155 -12.99 17.79 11.42
N THR A 156 -12.72 19.08 11.67
CA THR A 156 -12.16 19.98 10.64
C THR A 156 -10.79 19.51 10.15
N ASN A 157 -9.90 19.10 11.07
CA ASN A 157 -8.58 18.60 10.68
C ASN A 157 -8.67 17.28 9.91
N LYS A 158 -9.53 16.34 10.33
CA LYS A 158 -9.82 15.11 9.57
C LYS A 158 -10.30 15.43 8.15
N GLY A 159 -11.14 16.46 7.99
CA GLY A 159 -11.57 16.95 6.68
C GLY A 159 -10.39 17.32 5.78
N LYS A 160 -9.41 18.08 6.30
CA LYS A 160 -8.21 18.46 5.54
C LYS A 160 -7.37 17.26 5.13
N PHE A 161 -7.14 16.32 6.04
CA PHE A 161 -6.39 15.10 5.72
C PHE A 161 -7.10 14.25 4.66
N ARG A 162 -8.43 14.18 4.71
CA ARG A 162 -9.24 13.50 3.68
C ARG A 162 -9.11 14.19 2.32
N GLU A 163 -9.13 15.52 2.27
CA GLU A 163 -8.92 16.26 1.01
C GLU A 163 -7.53 16.02 0.42
N LEU A 164 -6.48 16.04 1.27
CA LEU A 164 -5.12 15.70 0.85
C LEU A 164 -5.04 14.27 0.33
N TYR A 165 -5.72 13.34 1.00
CA TYR A 165 -5.78 11.94 0.58
C TYR A 165 -6.42 11.82 -0.79
N PHE A 166 -7.58 12.43 -0.99
CA PHE A 166 -8.28 12.40 -2.28
C PHE A 166 -7.46 13.00 -3.40
N ARG A 167 -6.78 14.12 -3.15
CA ARG A 167 -5.87 14.74 -4.13
C ARG A 167 -4.74 13.78 -4.52
N LYS A 168 -4.16 13.08 -3.53
CA LYS A 168 -3.06 12.14 -3.74
C LYS A 168 -3.47 10.88 -4.52
N THR A 169 -4.74 10.46 -4.45
CA THR A 169 -5.22 9.24 -5.12
C THR A 169 -6.12 9.45 -6.35
N LEU A 170 -6.64 10.66 -6.60
CA LEU A 170 -7.40 10.96 -7.83
C LEU A 170 -6.53 11.61 -8.91
N GLU A 171 -5.75 12.61 -8.52
CA GLU A 171 -5.10 13.55 -9.46
C GLU A 171 -3.57 13.52 -9.36
N GLY A 172 -3.02 12.75 -8.42
CA GLY A 172 -1.59 12.67 -8.19
C GLY A 172 -0.88 12.03 -9.39
N ALA A 173 0.00 12.78 -10.06
CA ALA A 173 0.89 12.24 -11.10
C ALA A 173 1.68 11.03 -10.58
N ASP A 174 2.04 11.02 -9.30
CA ASP A 174 2.74 9.91 -8.68
C ASP A 174 1.85 8.68 -8.46
N TYR A 175 0.55 8.84 -8.19
CA TYR A 175 -0.38 7.72 -8.14
C TYR A 175 -0.49 7.04 -9.50
N GLN A 176 -0.56 7.82 -10.57
CA GLN A 176 -0.59 7.28 -11.94
C GLN A 176 0.72 6.56 -12.31
N LYS A 177 1.88 7.03 -11.83
CA LYS A 177 3.15 6.32 -12.01
C LYS A 177 3.15 4.98 -11.29
N VAL A 178 2.69 4.95 -10.03
CA VAL A 178 2.58 3.71 -9.24
C VAL A 178 1.60 2.73 -9.88
N ARG A 179 0.47 3.22 -10.37
CA ARG A 179 -0.52 2.45 -11.11
C ARG A 179 0.09 1.80 -12.35
N LYS A 180 0.73 2.59 -13.22
CA LYS A 180 1.39 2.07 -14.42
C LYS A 180 2.50 1.07 -14.09
N TRP A 181 3.23 1.31 -13.00
CA TRP A 181 4.25 0.39 -12.52
C TRP A 181 3.65 -0.96 -12.10
N ALA A 182 2.53 -0.95 -11.36
CA ALA A 182 1.84 -2.16 -10.93
C ALA A 182 1.17 -2.90 -12.09
N GLU A 183 0.49 -2.18 -13.00
CA GLU A 183 -0.10 -2.74 -14.24
C GLU A 183 0.98 -3.34 -15.16
N GLY A 184 2.16 -2.72 -15.22
CA GLY A 184 3.32 -3.24 -15.96
C GLY A 184 3.91 -4.53 -15.35
N LEU A 185 3.54 -4.88 -14.12
CA LEU A 185 3.85 -6.17 -13.49
C LEU A 185 2.73 -7.19 -13.75
N GLU A 186 1.45 -6.77 -13.78
CA GLU A 186 0.30 -7.62 -14.14
C GLU A 186 0.42 -8.21 -15.54
N LEU A 187 0.70 -7.38 -16.55
CA LEU A 187 0.80 -7.79 -17.97
C LEU A 187 1.95 -8.79 -18.26
N LYS A 188 2.82 -9.05 -17.28
CA LYS A 188 3.93 -10.00 -17.38
C LYS A 188 3.65 -11.33 -16.67
N ILE A 189 2.55 -11.43 -15.93
CA ILE A 189 2.10 -12.68 -15.30
C ILE A 189 1.18 -13.45 -16.25
N ASP A 190 0.39 -12.73 -17.06
CA ASP A 190 -0.54 -13.32 -18.03
C ASP A 190 0.14 -13.74 -19.36
N ASN A 191 1.46 -13.57 -19.50
CA ASN A 191 2.22 -13.72 -20.75
C ASN A 191 3.54 -14.47 -20.51
#